data_AF-A0A1W2C0F0-F1
#
_entry.id   AF-A0A1W2C0F0-F1
#
_cell.length_a   1.000
_cell.length_b   1.000
_cell.length_c   1.000
_cell.angle_alpha   90.00
_cell.angle_beta   90.00
_cell.angle_gamma   90.00
#
_symmetry.space_group_name_H-M   'P 1'
#
loop_
_entity.id
_entity.type
_entity.pdbx_description
1 polymer ?
#
loop_
_entity_poly.entity_id
_entity_poly.type
_entity_poly.pdbx_seq_one_letter_code
_entity_poly.pdbx_strand_id
1 'polypeptide(L)'
;MAIIRNGILGPVSGKLGSVVFVQTKGGNFVRQAPKKKPKGSPRSPAQTANQQKMKFFNEFLTPFYPFFTVGFQNLPPGKTALSIGYSVNYHRVFTGEYPKLGVDCSKVVISEGTLPQLNEPEMKLIADDILELTWQQNTNPKASFDDQVMLVVYSPELKIADGFTGGAKRTSRQCLFRFDRRLVGKQLEVYVGVTSMNRKKVADSVYLGRIEG
;
A
#
# COMPACT_ATOMS: atom_id res chain seq x y z
N MET A 1 28.09 9.82 -6.10
CA MET A 1 28.41 10.43 -7.40
C MET A 1 27.80 11.81 -7.43
N ALA A 2 28.51 12.81 -7.94
CA ALA A 2 27.96 14.14 -8.19
C ALA A 2 27.42 14.19 -9.62
N ILE A 3 26.30 14.87 -9.82
CA ILE A 3 25.61 14.99 -11.10
C ILE A 3 25.32 16.47 -11.32
N ILE A 4 25.63 16.97 -12.51
CA ILE A 4 25.23 18.29 -12.96
C ILE A 4 23.86 18.14 -13.63
N ARG A 5 22.85 18.84 -13.12
CA ARG A 5 21.50 18.83 -13.73
C ARG A 5 21.35 20.02 -14.67
N ASN A 6 20.65 19.87 -15.78
CA ASN A 6 20.33 20.95 -16.73
C ASN A 6 21.53 21.57 -17.47
N GLY A 7 22.50 20.75 -17.89
CA GLY A 7 23.63 21.19 -18.72
C GLY A 7 24.83 21.73 -17.95
N ILE A 8 25.85 22.22 -18.66
CA ILE A 8 27.20 22.48 -18.10
C ILE A 8 27.26 23.56 -17.00
N LEU A 9 26.32 24.52 -17.01
CA LEU A 9 26.21 25.60 -16.02
C LEU A 9 25.15 25.33 -14.95
N GLY A 10 24.57 24.13 -14.93
CA GLY A 10 23.48 23.81 -14.03
C GLY A 10 23.94 23.42 -12.62
N PRO A 11 23.00 23.30 -11.67
CA PRO A 11 23.32 22.99 -10.28
C PRO A 11 23.91 21.59 -10.13
N VAL A 12 24.94 21.49 -9.30
CA VAL A 12 25.59 20.23 -8.93
C VAL A 12 24.82 19.59 -7.76
N SER A 13 24.55 18.30 -7.84
CA SER A 13 23.91 17.53 -6.77
C SER A 13 24.70 16.26 -6.48
N GLY A 14 24.94 15.97 -5.20
CA GLY A 14 25.60 14.74 -4.76
C GLY A 14 27.04 14.95 -4.27
N LYS A 15 27.74 13.83 -4.06
CA LYS A 15 29.07 13.82 -3.44
C LYS A 15 30.18 13.94 -4.48
N LEU A 16 31.07 14.92 -4.29
CA LEU A 16 32.32 15.11 -5.02
C LEU A 16 33.47 15.22 -4.01
N GLY A 17 34.35 14.21 -3.98
CA GLY A 17 35.45 14.17 -3.01
C GLY A 17 34.98 14.24 -1.55
N SER A 18 35.47 15.24 -0.82
CA SER A 18 35.19 15.49 0.59
C SER A 18 33.95 16.36 0.85
N VAL A 19 33.23 16.76 -0.20
CA VAL A 19 32.04 17.62 -0.08
C VAL A 19 30.79 17.00 -0.71
N VAL A 20 29.63 17.46 -0.26
CA VAL A 20 28.32 17.10 -0.78
C VAL A 20 27.57 18.37 -1.14
N PHE A 21 27.19 18.48 -2.41
CA PHE A 21 26.34 19.53 -2.93
C PHE A 21 24.87 19.14 -2.72
N VAL A 22 24.11 20.01 -2.06
CA VAL A 22 22.70 19.80 -1.73
C VAL A 22 21.88 20.96 -2.25
N GLN A 23 20.87 20.65 -3.05
CA GLN A 23 19.90 21.61 -3.52
C GLN A 23 18.63 21.48 -2.67
N THR A 24 18.20 22.58 -2.08
CA THR A 24 16.97 22.65 -1.26
C THR A 24 16.07 23.77 -1.79
N LYS A 25 14.85 23.89 -1.25
CA LYS A 25 13.96 25.02 -1.58
C LYS A 25 14.56 26.38 -1.22
N GLY A 26 15.47 26.43 -0.24
CA GLY A 26 16.15 27.66 0.21
C GLY A 26 17.46 27.97 -0.52
N GLY A 27 17.80 27.22 -1.57
CA GLY A 27 19.02 27.44 -2.36
C GLY A 27 19.97 26.24 -2.41
N ASN A 28 21.16 26.48 -2.97
CA ASN A 28 22.23 25.50 -3.15
C ASN A 28 23.26 25.63 -2.03
N PHE A 29 23.51 24.54 -1.32
CA PHE A 29 24.44 24.49 -0.20
C PHE A 29 25.53 23.47 -0.46
N VAL A 30 26.72 23.74 0.07
CA VAL A 30 27.84 22.79 0.09
C VAL A 30 28.14 22.47 1.53
N ARG A 31 28.25 21.18 1.85
CA ARG A 31 28.64 20.71 3.18
C ARG A 31 29.75 19.68 3.09
N GLN A 32 30.53 19.55 4.16
CA GLN A 32 31.49 18.48 4.28
C GLN A 32 30.78 17.11 4.21
N ALA A 33 31.38 16.17 3.49
CA ALA A 33 30.88 14.82 3.41
C ALA A 33 30.93 14.15 4.78
N PRO A 34 29.90 13.37 5.15
CA PRO A 34 29.89 12.68 6.43
C PRO A 34 31.10 11.76 6.58
N LYS A 35 31.74 11.80 7.75
CA LYS A 35 32.84 10.87 8.10
C LYS A 35 32.29 9.44 8.07
N LYS A 36 32.96 8.56 7.34
CA LYS A 36 32.58 7.15 7.26
C LYS A 36 32.82 6.52 8.64
N LYS A 37 31.79 5.87 9.21
CA LYS A 37 31.98 5.12 10.46
C LYS A 37 32.99 3.98 10.23
N PRO A 38 33.84 3.65 11.22
CA PRO A 38 34.71 2.48 11.16
C PRO A 38 33.91 1.22 10.80
N LYS A 39 34.51 0.33 9.99
CA LYS A 39 33.89 -0.95 9.65
C LYS A 39 33.76 -1.77 10.95
N GLY A 40 32.53 -2.16 11.32
CA GLY A 40 32.26 -2.92 12.54
C GLY A 40 31.76 -2.11 13.74
N SER A 41 31.59 -0.79 13.64
CA SER A 41 30.96 -0.02 14.72
C SER A 41 29.52 -0.51 14.98
N PRO A 42 29.14 -0.79 16.25
CA PRO A 42 27.80 -1.26 16.57
C PRO A 42 26.77 -0.20 16.18
N ARG A 43 25.64 -0.65 15.64
CA ARG A 43 24.50 0.24 15.36
C ARG A 43 23.94 0.72 16.69
N SER A 44 23.52 1.98 16.74
CA SER A 44 22.84 2.47 17.94
C SER A 44 21.52 1.73 18.13
N PRO A 45 21.02 1.58 19.37
CA PRO A 45 19.73 0.93 19.63
C PRO A 45 18.59 1.50 18.79
N ALA A 46 18.55 2.82 18.61
CA ALA A 46 17.58 3.51 17.76
C ALA A 46 17.70 3.13 16.26
N GLN A 47 18.93 2.93 15.76
CA GLN A 47 19.15 2.47 14.39
C GLN A 47 18.65 1.03 14.20
N THR A 48 18.90 0.16 15.19
CA THR A 48 18.46 -1.23 15.16
C THR A 48 16.92 -1.33 15.22
N ALA A 49 16.28 -0.59 16.12
CA ALA A 49 14.82 -0.54 16.24
C ALA A 49 14.15 -0.08 14.93
N ASN A 50 14.69 0.95 14.27
CA ASN A 50 14.20 1.41 12.98
C ASN A 50 14.37 0.35 11.88
N GLN A 51 15.50 -0.36 11.83
CA GLN A 51 15.71 -1.43 10.86
C GLN A 51 14.73 -2.59 11.07
N GLN A 52 14.50 -2.98 12.33
CA GLN A 52 13.57 -4.05 12.66
C GLN A 52 12.13 -3.67 12.35
N LYS A 53 11.72 -2.44 12.70
CA LYS A 53 10.42 -1.90 12.30
C LYS A 53 10.24 -1.92 10.79
N MET A 54 11.26 -1.50 10.03
CA MET A 54 11.23 -1.51 8.58
C MET A 54 11.13 -2.93 8.01
N LYS A 55 11.87 -3.88 8.58
CA LYS A 55 11.82 -5.29 8.17
C LYS A 55 10.42 -5.88 8.39
N PHE A 56 9.88 -5.70 9.61
CA PHE A 56 8.55 -6.15 9.97
C PHE A 56 7.48 -5.56 9.04
N PHE A 57 7.59 -4.27 8.69
CA PHE A 57 6.68 -3.63 7.75
C PHE A 57 6.73 -4.20 6.34
N ASN A 58 7.94 -4.43 5.82
CA ASN A 58 8.11 -5.00 4.49
C ASN A 58 7.50 -6.39 4.42
N GLU A 59 7.72 -7.23 5.43
CA GLU A 59 7.10 -8.55 5.52
C GLU A 59 5.57 -8.46 5.55
N PHE A 60 5.01 -7.51 6.31
CA PHE A 60 3.57 -7.27 6.37
C PHE A 60 2.98 -6.80 5.04
N LEU A 61 3.64 -5.90 4.31
CA LEU A 61 3.11 -5.32 3.09
C LEU A 61 3.31 -6.16 1.83
N THR A 62 4.31 -7.05 1.81
CA THR A 62 4.65 -7.85 0.63
C THR A 62 3.44 -8.58 0.01
N PRO A 63 2.53 -9.19 0.79
CA PRO A 63 1.33 -9.82 0.24
C PRO A 63 0.39 -8.85 -0.50
N PHE A 64 0.40 -7.56 -0.14
CA PHE A 64 -0.46 -6.54 -0.73
C PHE A 64 0.09 -5.93 -2.03
N TYR A 65 1.35 -6.18 -2.37
CA TYR A 65 2.00 -5.59 -3.54
C TYR A 65 1.24 -5.76 -4.86
N PRO A 66 0.67 -6.95 -5.20
CA PRO A 66 -0.12 -7.10 -6.40
C PRO A 66 -1.31 -6.14 -6.46
N PHE A 67 -1.97 -5.89 -5.33
CA PHE A 67 -3.12 -5.01 -5.24
C PHE A 67 -2.71 -3.53 -5.29
N PHE A 68 -1.61 -3.17 -4.62
CA PHE A 68 -1.08 -1.80 -4.64
C PHE A 68 -0.71 -1.32 -6.04
N THR A 69 -0.23 -2.21 -6.92
CA THR A 69 0.10 -1.83 -8.29
C THR A 69 -1.08 -1.21 -9.04
N VAL A 70 -2.31 -1.67 -8.77
CA VAL A 70 -3.55 -1.13 -9.32
C VAL A 70 -4.13 -0.06 -8.40
N GLY A 71 -4.21 -0.33 -7.10
CA GLY A 71 -4.84 0.55 -6.09
C GLY A 71 -4.16 1.91 -5.91
N PHE A 72 -2.91 2.05 -6.34
CA PHE A 72 -2.13 3.29 -6.26
C PHE A 72 -1.62 3.76 -7.64
N GLN A 73 -2.33 3.42 -8.72
CA GLN A 73 -1.90 3.76 -10.07
C GLN A 73 -2.10 5.26 -10.42
N ASN A 74 -2.92 5.97 -9.66
CA ASN A 74 -3.44 7.31 -9.96
C ASN A 74 -2.66 8.47 -9.34
N LEU A 75 -1.33 8.42 -9.43
CA LEU A 75 -0.51 9.13 -8.47
C LEU A 75 0.57 10.01 -9.10
N PRO A 76 1.08 11.00 -8.33
CA PRO A 76 1.91 12.08 -8.86
C PRO A 76 3.15 11.57 -9.61
N PRO A 77 3.59 12.31 -10.64
CA PRO A 77 4.71 11.91 -11.48
C PRO A 77 5.98 11.68 -10.64
N GLY A 78 6.70 10.61 -10.94
CA GLY A 78 7.99 10.29 -10.31
C GLY A 78 7.93 9.40 -9.07
N LYS A 79 6.75 8.87 -8.70
CA LYS A 79 6.61 7.84 -7.65
C LYS A 79 5.97 6.57 -8.22
N THR A 80 6.39 5.40 -7.73
CA THR A 80 5.77 4.12 -8.08
C THR A 80 4.58 3.84 -7.17
N ALA A 81 3.58 3.13 -7.67
CA ALA A 81 2.40 2.72 -6.91
C ALA A 81 2.78 2.02 -5.58
N LEU A 82 3.77 1.11 -5.63
CA LEU A 82 4.31 0.44 -4.44
C LEU A 82 4.92 1.42 -3.43
N SER A 83 5.70 2.41 -3.88
CA SER A 83 6.31 3.40 -2.98
C SER A 83 5.27 4.24 -2.26
N ILE A 84 4.11 4.45 -2.87
CA ILE A 84 3.04 5.24 -2.28
C ILE A 84 2.20 4.38 -1.33
N GLY A 85 1.79 3.18 -1.74
CA GLY A 85 1.13 2.23 -0.83
C GLY A 85 1.98 1.98 0.41
N TYR A 86 3.30 1.90 0.26
CA TYR A 86 4.25 1.86 1.37
C TYR A 86 4.15 3.09 2.28
N SER A 87 4.29 4.29 1.71
CA SER A 87 4.29 5.55 2.47
C SER A 87 2.97 5.82 3.17
N VAL A 88 1.84 5.50 2.53
CA VAL A 88 0.48 5.70 3.05
C VAL A 88 0.28 4.82 4.29
N ASN A 89 0.70 3.56 4.21
CA ASN A 89 0.49 2.60 5.29
C ASN A 89 1.53 2.71 6.42
N TYR A 90 2.75 3.17 6.15
CA TYR A 90 3.87 3.13 7.11
C TYR A 90 3.62 3.87 8.43
N HIS A 91 2.78 4.89 8.44
CA HIS A 91 2.44 5.62 9.66
C HIS A 91 1.05 5.29 10.22
N ARG A 92 0.22 4.56 9.47
CA ARG A 92 -1.19 4.29 9.82
C ARG A 92 -1.38 2.97 10.54
N VAL A 93 -0.66 1.92 10.12
CA VAL A 93 -0.99 0.55 10.52
C VAL A 93 -0.31 0.08 11.80
N PHE A 94 0.76 0.74 12.24
CA PHE A 94 1.48 0.28 13.43
C PHE A 94 0.73 0.59 14.71
N THR A 95 0.73 -0.38 15.61
CA THR A 95 0.32 -0.22 17.00
C THR A 95 1.48 -0.60 17.93
N GLY A 96 1.64 0.16 19.02
CA GLY A 96 2.72 -0.04 19.98
C GLY A 96 4.09 0.46 19.53
N GLU A 97 5.11 0.11 20.32
CA GLU A 97 6.51 0.46 20.08
C GLU A 97 7.39 -0.78 20.06
N TYR A 98 8.50 -0.72 19.32
CA TYR A 98 9.48 -1.81 19.31
C TYR A 98 9.94 -2.08 20.76
N PRO A 99 9.98 -3.35 21.23
CA PRO A 99 9.89 -4.62 20.47
C PRO A 99 8.46 -5.19 20.30
N LYS A 100 7.44 -4.62 20.95
CA LYS A 100 6.04 -5.09 20.87
C LYS A 100 5.27 -4.35 19.76
N LEU A 101 5.77 -4.46 18.53
CA LEU A 101 5.09 -3.91 17.34
C LEU A 101 3.92 -4.82 16.95
N GLY A 102 2.72 -4.24 16.91
CA GLY A 102 1.53 -4.82 16.31
C GLY A 102 1.17 -4.15 14.99
N VAL A 103 0.23 -4.76 14.28
CA VAL A 103 -0.40 -4.17 13.09
C VAL A 103 -1.90 -4.14 13.27
N ASP A 104 -2.48 -2.97 13.10
CA ASP A 104 -3.92 -2.76 13.04
C ASP A 104 -4.38 -2.90 11.58
N CYS A 105 -4.98 -4.05 11.27
CA CYS A 105 -5.45 -4.38 9.93
C CYS A 105 -6.60 -3.45 9.49
N SER A 106 -7.37 -2.87 10.42
CA SER A 106 -8.46 -1.97 10.07
C SER A 106 -8.00 -0.65 9.43
N LYS A 107 -6.73 -0.27 9.65
CA LYS A 107 -6.12 0.97 9.14
C LYS A 107 -5.37 0.79 7.83
N VAL A 108 -5.32 -0.43 7.30
CA VAL A 108 -4.63 -0.74 6.06
C VAL A 108 -5.41 -0.14 4.90
N VAL A 109 -4.70 0.59 4.04
CA VAL A 109 -5.25 1.19 2.82
C VAL A 109 -4.68 0.47 1.61
N ILE A 110 -5.58 -0.11 0.82
CA ILE A 110 -5.25 -0.88 -0.39
C ILE A 110 -5.24 0.00 -1.63
N SER A 111 -6.15 0.98 -1.66
CA SER A 111 -6.28 1.93 -2.76
C SER A 111 -6.69 3.30 -2.24
N GLU A 112 -6.24 4.35 -2.92
CA GLU A 112 -6.60 5.75 -2.61
C GLU A 112 -6.79 6.51 -3.93
N GLY A 113 -7.93 7.18 -4.09
CA GLY A 113 -8.25 7.85 -5.35
C GLY A 113 -9.57 8.62 -5.37
N THR A 114 -10.06 8.92 -6.57
CA THR A 114 -11.17 9.88 -6.78
C THR A 114 -12.47 9.23 -7.26
N LEU A 115 -12.48 7.93 -7.55
CA LEU A 115 -13.73 7.25 -7.85
C LEU A 115 -14.58 7.13 -6.59
N PRO A 116 -15.92 7.17 -6.73
CA PRO A 116 -16.79 6.84 -5.61
C PRO A 116 -16.58 5.39 -5.17
N GLN A 117 -16.73 5.13 -3.87
CA GLN A 117 -16.67 3.79 -3.26
C GLN A 117 -17.95 2.98 -3.52
N LEU A 118 -17.92 1.67 -3.25
CA LEU A 118 -19.16 0.88 -3.24
C LEU A 118 -20.14 1.46 -2.21
N ASN A 119 -21.43 1.46 -2.54
CA ASN A 119 -22.45 1.93 -1.63
C ASN A 119 -22.87 0.76 -0.72
N GLU A 120 -22.70 0.93 0.59
CA GLU A 120 -23.03 -0.08 1.61
C GLU A 120 -22.56 -1.50 1.22
N PRO A 121 -21.24 -1.72 1.06
CA PRO A 121 -20.74 -3.05 0.77
C PRO A 121 -20.87 -3.96 1.99
N GLU A 122 -21.45 -5.14 1.78
CA GLU A 122 -21.62 -6.18 2.80
C GLU A 122 -20.92 -7.45 2.35
N MET A 123 -20.41 -8.22 3.32
CA MET A 123 -19.79 -9.51 3.04
C MET A 123 -20.43 -10.61 3.88
N LYS A 124 -20.48 -11.81 3.31
CA LYS A 124 -20.97 -13.01 3.98
C LYS A 124 -20.19 -14.23 3.51
N LEU A 125 -19.75 -15.06 4.45
CA LEU A 125 -19.21 -16.37 4.11
C LEU A 125 -20.38 -17.33 3.86
N ILE A 126 -20.48 -17.88 2.65
CA ILE A 126 -21.58 -18.78 2.26
C ILE A 126 -21.16 -20.26 2.21
N ALA A 127 -19.84 -20.51 2.20
CA ALA A 127 -19.20 -21.80 2.40
C ALA A 127 -17.76 -21.55 2.91
N ASP A 128 -17.11 -22.57 3.45
CA ASP A 128 -15.78 -22.46 4.07
C ASP A 128 -14.73 -21.77 3.18
N ASP A 129 -14.84 -21.85 1.85
CA ASP A 129 -13.91 -21.20 0.91
C ASP A 129 -14.56 -20.13 0.02
N ILE A 130 -15.85 -19.77 0.23
CA ILE A 130 -16.59 -18.85 -0.65
C ILE A 130 -17.12 -17.63 0.11
N LEU A 131 -16.56 -16.48 -0.25
CA LEU A 131 -17.02 -15.17 0.18
C LEU A 131 -18.03 -14.60 -0.84
N GLU A 132 -19.21 -14.25 -0.34
CA GLU A 132 -20.18 -13.42 -1.04
C GLU A 132 -19.99 -11.96 -0.64
N LEU A 133 -19.89 -11.09 -1.64
CA LEU A 133 -19.83 -9.65 -1.49
C LEU A 133 -21.04 -9.04 -2.21
N THR A 134 -21.84 -8.24 -1.52
CA THR A 134 -22.99 -7.51 -2.07
C THR A 134 -22.83 -6.02 -1.86
N TRP A 135 -23.45 -5.21 -2.69
CA TRP A 135 -23.47 -3.76 -2.53
C TRP A 135 -24.69 -3.14 -3.21
N GLN A 136 -25.08 -1.97 -2.73
CA GLN A 136 -26.21 -1.24 -3.29
C GLN A 136 -25.86 -0.50 -4.57
N GLN A 137 -26.90 -0.13 -5.32
CA GLN A 137 -26.74 0.72 -6.49
C GLN A 137 -26.14 2.06 -6.09
N ASN A 138 -25.10 2.48 -6.81
CA ASN A 138 -24.50 3.78 -6.62
C ASN A 138 -25.26 4.82 -7.46
N THR A 139 -25.72 5.90 -6.84
CA THR A 139 -26.41 7.02 -7.51
C THR A 139 -25.46 8.16 -7.86
N ASN A 140 -24.17 8.05 -7.51
CA ASN A 140 -23.17 9.07 -7.79
C ASN A 140 -22.89 9.16 -9.30
N PRO A 141 -23.02 10.35 -9.92
CA PRO A 141 -22.81 10.52 -11.36
C PRO A 141 -21.35 10.26 -11.80
N LYS A 142 -20.40 10.24 -10.88
CA LYS A 142 -18.99 9.88 -11.16
C LYS A 142 -18.75 8.37 -11.15
N ALA A 143 -19.72 7.56 -10.73
CA ALA A 143 -19.64 6.10 -10.78
C ALA A 143 -19.92 5.63 -12.21
N SER A 144 -18.99 4.90 -12.82
CA SER A 144 -19.21 4.30 -14.13
C SER A 144 -19.83 2.91 -13.99
N PHE A 145 -20.65 2.53 -14.96
CA PHE A 145 -21.24 1.19 -15.04
C PHE A 145 -20.19 0.10 -15.29
N ASP A 146 -19.06 0.45 -15.91
CA ASP A 146 -17.95 -0.48 -16.20
C ASP A 146 -16.84 -0.44 -15.17
N ASP A 147 -17.04 0.28 -14.05
CA ASP A 147 -16.14 0.17 -12.90
C ASP A 147 -16.11 -1.29 -12.41
N GLN A 148 -14.94 -1.75 -12.01
CA GLN A 148 -14.68 -3.11 -11.55
C GLN A 148 -14.36 -3.11 -10.07
N VAL A 149 -14.85 -4.14 -9.37
CA VAL A 149 -14.55 -4.37 -7.95
C VAL A 149 -13.14 -4.95 -7.82
N MET A 150 -12.43 -4.49 -6.79
CA MET A 150 -11.21 -5.06 -6.27
C MET A 150 -11.51 -5.64 -4.89
N LEU A 151 -11.09 -6.87 -4.62
CA LEU A 151 -11.28 -7.55 -3.35
C LEU A 151 -9.92 -8.07 -2.88
N VAL A 152 -9.64 -7.92 -1.59
CA VAL A 152 -8.46 -8.48 -0.94
C VAL A 152 -8.88 -9.18 0.34
N VAL A 153 -8.42 -10.41 0.50
CA VAL A 153 -8.59 -11.25 1.69
C VAL A 153 -7.20 -11.55 2.23
N TYR A 154 -6.91 -11.11 3.44
CA TYR A 154 -5.59 -11.22 4.06
C TYR A 154 -5.65 -12.05 5.34
N SER A 155 -4.75 -13.02 5.49
CA SER A 155 -4.55 -13.73 6.76
C SER A 155 -3.34 -13.16 7.52
N PRO A 156 -3.53 -12.53 8.69
CA PRO A 156 -2.42 -12.07 9.54
C PRO A 156 -1.55 -13.23 10.05
N GLU A 157 -2.14 -14.41 10.27
CA GLU A 157 -1.45 -15.60 10.75
C GLU A 157 -0.48 -16.14 9.70
N LEU A 158 -0.96 -16.33 8.47
CA LEU A 158 -0.16 -16.90 7.38
C LEU A 158 0.69 -15.85 6.66
N LYS A 159 0.40 -14.56 6.86
CA LYS A 159 0.97 -13.44 6.09
C LYS A 159 0.79 -13.63 4.58
N ILE A 160 -0.39 -14.08 4.16
CA ILE A 160 -0.75 -14.29 2.76
C ILE A 160 -2.00 -13.45 2.46
N ALA A 161 -2.04 -12.86 1.27
CA ALA A 161 -3.21 -12.19 0.73
C ALA A 161 -3.64 -12.90 -0.56
N ASP A 162 -4.95 -13.02 -0.74
CA ASP A 162 -5.61 -13.51 -1.94
C ASP A 162 -6.69 -12.51 -2.38
N GLY A 163 -7.19 -12.61 -3.61
CA GLY A 163 -8.18 -11.69 -4.13
C GLY A 163 -8.02 -11.38 -5.61
N PHE A 164 -8.66 -10.30 -6.04
CA PHE A 164 -8.61 -9.83 -7.42
C PHE A 164 -8.63 -8.31 -7.52
N THR A 165 -8.12 -7.78 -8.63
CA THR A 165 -8.08 -6.33 -8.93
C THR A 165 -9.05 -5.89 -10.02
N GLY A 166 -9.97 -6.77 -10.43
CA GLY A 166 -11.03 -6.47 -11.40
C GLY A 166 -11.89 -7.70 -11.71
N GLY A 167 -12.73 -8.12 -10.76
CA GLY A 167 -13.51 -9.37 -10.84
C GLY A 167 -14.94 -9.16 -11.33
N ALA A 168 -15.75 -8.48 -10.52
CA ALA A 168 -17.14 -8.16 -10.86
C ALA A 168 -17.29 -6.71 -11.34
N LYS A 169 -18.26 -6.45 -12.22
CA LYS A 169 -18.67 -5.08 -12.55
C LYS A 169 -19.45 -4.48 -11.40
N ARG A 170 -19.33 -3.16 -11.22
CA ARG A 170 -20.12 -2.40 -10.24
C ARG A 170 -21.63 -2.59 -10.41
N THR A 171 -22.08 -2.78 -11.64
CA THR A 171 -23.50 -3.03 -11.97
C THR A 171 -24.01 -4.40 -11.55
N SER A 172 -23.12 -5.38 -11.31
CA SER A 172 -23.51 -6.73 -10.91
C SER A 172 -24.14 -6.78 -9.51
N ARG A 173 -23.82 -5.81 -8.63
CA ARG A 173 -24.32 -5.70 -7.23
C ARG A 173 -23.98 -6.88 -6.31
N GLN A 174 -23.30 -7.89 -6.85
CA GLN A 174 -22.90 -9.10 -6.16
C GLN A 174 -21.62 -9.64 -6.79
N CYS A 175 -20.78 -10.27 -5.99
CA CYS A 175 -19.62 -11.04 -6.41
C CYS A 175 -19.45 -12.24 -5.49
N LEU A 176 -19.19 -13.42 -6.07
CA LEU A 176 -18.75 -14.59 -5.34
C LEU A 176 -17.26 -14.77 -5.59
N PHE A 177 -16.50 -14.93 -4.53
CA PHE A 177 -15.06 -15.16 -4.58
C PHE A 177 -14.71 -16.42 -3.81
N ARG A 178 -14.09 -17.37 -4.51
CA ARG A 178 -13.47 -18.54 -3.88
C ARG A 178 -12.01 -18.22 -3.58
N PHE A 179 -11.65 -18.16 -2.31
CA PHE A 179 -10.27 -17.92 -1.89
C PHE A 179 -9.47 -19.21 -1.76
N ASP A 180 -8.15 -19.09 -1.71
CA ASP A 180 -7.22 -20.21 -1.58
C ASP A 180 -7.54 -21.07 -0.34
N ARG A 181 -7.58 -22.40 -0.52
CA ARG A 181 -7.82 -23.38 0.55
C ARG A 181 -6.90 -23.23 1.76
N ARG A 182 -5.70 -22.66 1.59
CA ARG A 182 -4.78 -22.38 2.70
C ARG A 182 -5.35 -21.40 3.73
N LEU A 183 -6.32 -20.58 3.33
CA LEU A 183 -6.97 -19.57 4.17
C LEU A 183 -8.19 -20.11 4.92
N VAL A 184 -8.66 -21.31 4.60
CA VAL A 184 -9.79 -21.96 5.27
C VAL A 184 -9.44 -22.27 6.73
N GLY A 185 -10.36 -22.01 7.66
CA GLY A 185 -10.16 -22.15 9.11
C GLY A 185 -9.27 -21.07 9.73
N LYS A 186 -8.98 -19.97 9.01
CA LYS A 186 -8.08 -18.90 9.48
C LYS A 186 -8.83 -17.60 9.70
N GLN A 187 -8.24 -16.72 10.50
CA GLN A 187 -8.72 -15.34 10.61
C GLN A 187 -8.34 -14.57 9.36
N LEU A 188 -9.35 -14.00 8.69
CA LEU A 188 -9.22 -13.26 7.45
C LEU A 188 -9.71 -11.83 7.62
N GLU A 189 -8.93 -10.89 7.09
CA GLU A 189 -9.21 -9.47 7.05
C GLU A 189 -9.58 -9.10 5.61
N VAL A 190 -10.74 -8.49 5.41
CA VAL A 190 -11.30 -8.26 4.08
C VAL A 190 -11.34 -6.78 3.74
N TYR A 191 -10.85 -6.45 2.54
CA TYR A 191 -10.83 -5.10 1.99
C TYR A 191 -11.47 -5.10 0.61
N VAL A 192 -12.22 -4.04 0.31
CA VAL A 192 -12.84 -3.82 -0.99
C VAL A 192 -12.43 -2.47 -1.56
N GLY A 193 -12.22 -2.42 -2.87
CA GLY A 193 -11.95 -1.21 -3.61
C GLY A 193 -12.69 -1.23 -4.94
N VAL A 194 -12.61 -0.12 -5.67
CA VAL A 194 -13.18 0.00 -7.02
C VAL A 194 -12.12 0.57 -7.94
N THR A 195 -12.00 0.03 -9.14
CA THR A 195 -11.13 0.53 -10.20
C THR A 195 -11.92 0.74 -11.48
N SER A 196 -11.53 1.70 -12.31
CA SER A 196 -12.12 1.85 -13.64
C SER A 196 -11.71 0.68 -14.54
N MET A 197 -12.49 0.43 -15.60
CA MET A 197 -12.18 -0.62 -16.59
C MET A 197 -10.75 -0.56 -17.14
N ASN A 198 -10.21 0.65 -17.35
CA ASN A 198 -8.85 0.88 -17.84
C ASN A 198 -7.78 0.91 -16.72
N ARG A 199 -8.18 0.69 -15.46
CA ARG A 199 -7.34 0.73 -14.24
C ARG A 199 -6.60 2.05 -13.98
N LYS A 200 -7.00 3.13 -14.66
CA LYS A 200 -6.44 4.48 -14.51
C LYS A 200 -7.24 5.36 -13.56
N LYS A 201 -8.23 4.80 -12.86
CA LYS A 201 -8.96 5.47 -11.78
C LYS A 201 -9.29 4.43 -10.72
N VAL A 202 -9.22 4.84 -9.46
CA VAL A 202 -9.47 4.00 -8.30
C VAL A 202 -10.24 4.79 -7.26
N ALA A 203 -10.99 4.07 -6.42
CA ALA A 203 -11.64 4.60 -5.23
C ALA A 203 -10.81 4.30 -3.99
N ASP A 204 -11.07 5.02 -2.91
CA ASP A 204 -10.53 4.68 -1.60
C ASP A 204 -11.01 3.30 -1.15
N SER A 205 -10.10 2.46 -0.67
CA SER A 205 -10.46 1.13 -0.16
C SER A 205 -11.27 1.21 1.13
N VAL A 206 -12.20 0.28 1.30
CA VAL A 206 -13.03 0.09 2.50
C VAL A 206 -12.65 -1.22 3.16
N TYR A 207 -12.42 -1.20 4.47
CA TYR A 207 -12.27 -2.40 5.28
C TYR A 207 -13.66 -2.90 5.69
N LEU A 208 -13.97 -4.16 5.36
CA LEU A 208 -15.28 -4.76 5.63
C LEU A 208 -15.35 -5.47 6.98
N GLY A 209 -14.19 -5.74 7.59
CA GLY A 209 -14.11 -6.43 8.87
C GLY A 209 -13.30 -7.72 8.80
N ARG A 210 -13.38 -8.45 9.90
CA ARG A 210 -12.77 -9.77 10.08
C ARG A 210 -13.82 -10.85 9.93
N ILE A 211 -13.43 -11.94 9.26
CA ILE A 211 -14.18 -13.20 9.22
C ILE A 211 -13.30 -14.36 9.67
N GLU A 212 -13.93 -15.42 10.14
CA GLU A 212 -13.32 -16.74 10.25
C GLU A 212 -13.67 -17.49 8.98
N GLY A 213 -12.65 -17.79 8.17
CA GLY A 213 -12.80 -18.64 6.99
C GLY A 213 -12.76 -20.11 7.35
#